data_AF-A0A1I7ZNZ8-F1
#
_entry.id   AF-A0A1I7ZNZ8-F1
#
_cell.length_a   1.000
_cell.length_b   1.000
_cell.length_c   1.000
_cell.angle_alpha   90.00
_cell.angle_beta   90.00
_cell.angle_gamma   90.00
#
_symmetry.space_group_name_H-M   'P 1'
#
loop_
_entity.id
_entity.type
_entity.pdbx_description
1 polymer ?
#
loop_
_entity_poly.entity_id
_entity_poly.type
_entity_poly.pdbx_seq_one_letter_code
_entity_poly.pdbx_strand_id
1 'polypeptide(L)'
;MKSAAPADGAKPQTRDEPASSSSSSFSSADAPSPPSNIKRIIIGICAMRRKATSKPMRAIMSKILEYYSDYMDIVVFPEEVILHEPVEKWPLCDCLISFHSSEFPLDKAIEYERLRRPYVINDLHRQYDLLDRRKVFRTLARAGVEHPRHGVMIRGKDGDEGELKEYNDYIEVNGMVFNKPFVEKPLSAEDHNIYIYYPSSVGGGSQRLFRKINNRSSWYSNTSTVRREGSYIYEDFIPADGTDVKVYAVGPYYAHAEARKAPGLDGKVERDSDGKEVRYPVILSNKEKIIARKVVIAFGQTVCGFDLLRANGKSYVCDVNGFSFVKTSTKYYEDTAKILGNTILRRLASSMSLPWEVPYQADDPPLVSTPSGKIMELRCVLAVIRHGDRTPKQKMKVVVTDERFFDLFRKYDGDTKKEIKMKRPTQLMEVLALARAILQENQKRRNDLLVQLEACEDAHQNRRQSAHQARLEHELEQCDEAIKRWDQIRTVLEMYKIPPSYGSLYVVKMRPNRFLGPALKPTNLVALGV
;
A
#
# COMPACT_ATOMS: atom_id res chain seq x y z
N MET A 1 2.13 -61.76 -24.99
CA MET A 1 1.31 -62.73 -25.75
C MET A 1 -0.15 -62.39 -25.52
N LYS A 2 -0.87 -62.16 -26.62
CA LYS A 2 -2.33 -62.00 -26.70
C LYS A 2 -2.99 -63.39 -26.79
N SER A 3 -4.29 -63.44 -26.49
CA SER A 3 -5.29 -64.21 -27.25
C SER A 3 -6.59 -63.39 -27.19
N ALA A 4 -7.06 -62.68 -28.24
CA ALA A 4 -7.62 -63.14 -29.52
C ALA A 4 -8.93 -63.95 -29.28
N ALA A 5 -10.08 -63.72 -29.94
CA ALA A 5 -10.54 -62.94 -31.09
C ALA A 5 -12.10 -63.05 -31.10
N PRO A 6 -12.85 -63.00 -32.23
CA PRO A 6 -12.92 -62.12 -33.43
C PRO A 6 -14.34 -61.49 -33.53
N ALA A 7 -14.89 -60.87 -34.59
CA ALA A 7 -14.50 -60.10 -35.79
C ALA A 7 -15.72 -60.17 -36.75
N ASP A 8 -16.09 -59.06 -37.40
CA ASP A 8 -16.69 -58.95 -38.76
C ASP A 8 -17.06 -57.47 -38.97
N GLY A 9 -16.85 -56.76 -40.08
CA GLY A 9 -16.25 -57.04 -41.38
C GLY A 9 -16.66 -55.91 -42.37
N ALA A 10 -15.68 -55.08 -42.77
CA ALA A 10 -15.58 -54.15 -43.94
C ALA A 10 -16.68 -53.07 -44.22
N LYS A 11 -16.42 -51.73 -44.17
CA LYS A 11 -15.65 -50.77 -45.03
C LYS A 11 -16.25 -50.50 -46.43
N PRO A 12 -15.99 -49.34 -47.11
CA PRO A 12 -15.38 -48.05 -46.69
C PRO A 12 -16.05 -46.77 -47.25
N GLN A 13 -15.74 -45.57 -46.72
CA GLN A 13 -15.33 -44.35 -47.48
C GLN A 13 -15.11 -43.12 -46.58
N THR A 14 -14.34 -42.17 -47.11
CA THR A 14 -13.56 -41.12 -46.46
C THR A 14 -14.22 -39.72 -46.44
N ARG A 15 -14.01 -39.01 -45.32
CA ARG A 15 -13.85 -37.55 -45.06
C ARG A 15 -14.76 -36.52 -45.75
N ASP A 16 -15.45 -35.71 -44.92
CA ASP A 16 -15.38 -34.23 -44.91
C ASP A 16 -16.00 -33.66 -43.60
N GLU A 17 -15.39 -32.59 -43.04
CA GLU A 17 -15.95 -31.70 -41.99
C GLU A 17 -16.61 -30.46 -42.67
N PRO A 18 -17.25 -29.51 -41.96
CA PRO A 18 -18.38 -29.61 -41.05
C PRO A 18 -19.51 -28.61 -41.44
N ALA A 19 -20.73 -28.74 -40.89
CA ALA A 19 -21.75 -27.68 -40.97
C ALA A 19 -22.67 -27.64 -39.74
N SER A 20 -23.03 -26.40 -39.42
CA SER A 20 -23.84 -25.86 -38.32
C SER A 20 -25.19 -26.55 -38.02
N SER A 21 -25.55 -26.61 -36.73
CA SER A 21 -26.95 -26.72 -36.24
C SER A 21 -27.05 -25.95 -34.91
N SER A 22 -27.68 -24.76 -34.90
CA SER A 22 -29.10 -24.47 -34.66
C SER A 22 -29.57 -24.73 -33.23
N SER A 23 -29.78 -23.61 -32.54
CA SER A 23 -30.32 -23.38 -31.20
C SER A 23 -31.70 -24.01 -30.96
N SER A 24 -31.86 -24.68 -29.81
CA SER A 24 -33.15 -24.91 -29.16
C SER A 24 -33.11 -24.35 -27.74
N SER A 25 -33.91 -23.30 -27.52
CA SER A 25 -34.11 -22.61 -26.26
C SER A 25 -35.01 -23.42 -25.33
N PHE A 26 -34.48 -23.88 -24.20
CA PHE A 26 -35.31 -24.27 -23.06
C PHE A 26 -35.67 -23.01 -22.25
N SER A 27 -36.97 -22.69 -22.23
CA SER A 27 -37.55 -21.64 -21.39
C SER A 27 -37.43 -22.02 -19.92
N SER A 28 -36.68 -21.22 -19.16
CA SER A 28 -36.66 -21.25 -17.70
C SER A 28 -38.02 -20.79 -17.17
N ALA A 29 -38.76 -21.73 -16.58
CA ALA A 29 -39.97 -21.46 -15.83
C ALA A 29 -39.70 -20.51 -14.66
N ASP A 30 -40.70 -19.67 -14.40
CA ASP A 30 -40.74 -18.55 -13.45
C ASP A 30 -40.06 -18.82 -12.10
N ALA A 31 -38.97 -18.10 -11.84
CA ALA A 31 -38.63 -17.73 -10.47
C ALA A 31 -39.62 -16.64 -10.03
N PRO A 32 -40.34 -16.79 -8.90
CA PRO A 32 -41.28 -15.78 -8.45
C PRO A 32 -40.52 -14.46 -8.21
N SER A 33 -40.97 -13.40 -8.89
CA SER A 33 -40.49 -12.05 -8.64
C SER A 33 -40.76 -11.67 -7.18
N PRO A 34 -39.79 -11.05 -6.48
CA PRO A 34 -39.97 -10.69 -5.08
C PRO A 34 -41.15 -9.70 -4.96
N PRO A 35 -42.01 -9.85 -3.93
CA PRO A 35 -43.15 -8.96 -3.74
C PRO A 35 -42.67 -7.50 -3.64
N SER A 36 -43.32 -6.62 -4.41
CA SER A 36 -42.95 -5.22 -4.65
C SER A 36 -43.06 -4.29 -3.43
N ASN A 37 -43.14 -4.82 -2.21
CA ASN A 37 -43.41 -4.06 -0.98
C ASN A 37 -42.54 -4.48 0.22
N ILE A 38 -41.36 -5.06 -0.01
CA ILE A 38 -40.38 -5.32 1.07
C ILE A 38 -39.77 -3.98 1.49
N LYS A 39 -39.96 -3.60 2.76
CA LYS A 39 -39.31 -2.43 3.35
C LYS A 39 -37.79 -2.64 3.31
N ARG A 40 -37.06 -1.77 2.61
CA ARG A 40 -35.59 -1.85 2.54
C ARG A 40 -34.94 -1.21 3.78
N ILE A 41 -33.82 -1.78 4.20
CA ILE A 41 -32.91 -1.18 5.18
C ILE A 41 -32.24 0.02 4.52
N ILE A 42 -32.38 1.20 5.12
CA ILE A 42 -31.70 2.41 4.66
C ILE A 42 -30.37 2.55 5.39
N ILE A 43 -29.26 2.53 4.64
CA ILE A 43 -27.91 2.79 5.15
C ILE A 43 -27.59 4.27 4.95
N GLY A 44 -27.48 5.00 6.06
CA GLY A 44 -27.06 6.39 6.09
C GLY A 44 -25.54 6.52 6.12
N ILE A 45 -24.97 7.26 5.16
CA ILE A 45 -23.55 7.63 5.15
C ILE A 45 -23.44 9.08 5.62
N CYS A 46 -22.97 9.26 6.85
CA CYS A 46 -22.82 10.57 7.49
C CYS A 46 -21.34 10.87 7.75
N ALA A 47 -20.70 11.52 6.78
CA ALA A 47 -19.31 11.96 6.84
C ALA A 47 -19.11 13.16 5.91
N MET A 48 -18.01 13.90 6.08
CA MET A 48 -17.64 14.99 5.17
C MET A 48 -17.63 14.53 3.71
N ARG A 49 -18.05 15.38 2.77
CA ARG A 49 -18.26 15.08 1.35
C ARG A 49 -17.05 14.41 0.72
N ARG A 50 -15.84 14.90 1.01
CA ARG A 50 -14.57 14.32 0.52
C ARG A 50 -14.42 12.85 0.87
N LYS A 51 -14.93 12.42 2.03
CA LYS A 51 -14.88 11.04 2.53
C LYS A 51 -16.05 10.23 2.00
N ALA A 52 -17.27 10.75 2.13
CA ALA A 52 -18.51 10.11 1.69
C ALA A 52 -18.54 9.84 0.16
N THR A 53 -17.87 10.68 -0.63
CA THR A 53 -17.80 10.54 -2.10
C THR A 53 -16.43 10.06 -2.59
N SER A 54 -15.57 9.55 -1.69
CA SER A 54 -14.26 9.01 -2.09
C SER A 54 -14.40 7.79 -2.99
N LYS A 55 -13.39 7.53 -3.84
CA LYS A 55 -13.39 6.35 -4.75
C LYS A 55 -13.62 5.02 -4.00
N PRO A 56 -12.95 4.75 -2.85
CA PRO A 56 -13.22 3.54 -2.08
C PRO A 56 -14.65 3.47 -1.54
N MET A 57 -15.17 4.59 -1.01
CA MET A 57 -16.55 4.65 -0.48
C MET A 57 -17.56 4.32 -1.59
N ARG A 58 -17.47 5.01 -2.74
CA ARG A 58 -18.35 4.74 -3.88
C ARG A 58 -18.25 3.29 -4.34
N ALA A 59 -17.05 2.74 -4.48
CA ALA A 59 -16.86 1.36 -4.93
C ALA A 59 -17.52 0.35 -3.97
N ILE A 60 -17.33 0.50 -2.65
CA ILE A 60 -17.92 -0.40 -1.65
C ILE A 60 -19.44 -0.27 -1.63
N MET A 61 -19.96 0.96 -1.65
CA MET A 61 -21.41 1.20 -1.60
C MET A 61 -22.12 0.71 -2.86
N SER A 62 -21.51 0.91 -4.04
CA SER A 62 -22.02 0.30 -5.29
C SER A 62 -22.03 -1.23 -5.22
N LYS A 63 -21.02 -1.86 -4.61
CA LYS A 63 -21.01 -3.32 -4.40
C LYS A 63 -22.07 -3.79 -3.40
N ILE A 64 -22.35 -3.02 -2.35
CA ILE A 64 -23.47 -3.33 -1.44
C ILE A 64 -24.79 -3.31 -2.20
N LEU A 65 -25.05 -2.28 -3.01
CA LEU A 65 -26.25 -2.22 -3.84
C LEU A 65 -26.29 -3.35 -4.88
N GLU A 66 -25.17 -3.70 -5.51
CA GLU A 66 -25.07 -4.82 -6.45
C GLU A 66 -25.46 -6.17 -5.80
N TYR A 67 -25.08 -6.40 -4.55
CA TYR A 67 -25.32 -7.68 -3.86
C TYR A 67 -26.63 -7.73 -3.08
N TYR A 68 -27.15 -6.59 -2.64
CA TYR A 68 -28.23 -6.53 -1.65
C TYR A 68 -29.34 -5.52 -1.99
N SER A 69 -29.49 -5.07 -3.25
CA SER A 69 -30.51 -4.10 -3.66
C SER A 69 -31.95 -4.47 -3.33
N ASP A 70 -32.24 -5.77 -3.18
CA ASP A 70 -33.57 -6.24 -2.79
C ASP A 70 -33.91 -5.91 -1.34
N TYR A 71 -32.89 -5.79 -0.49
CA TYR A 71 -33.04 -5.59 0.96
C TYR A 71 -32.52 -4.25 1.46
N MET A 72 -31.67 -3.56 0.69
CA MET A 72 -30.95 -2.38 1.14
C MET A 72 -31.02 -1.24 0.15
N ASP A 73 -31.01 -0.02 0.69
CA ASP A 73 -30.77 1.20 -0.07
C ASP A 73 -29.80 2.11 0.71
N ILE A 74 -29.22 3.09 0.04
CA ILE A 74 -28.16 3.95 0.59
C ILE A 74 -28.55 5.42 0.43
N VAL A 75 -28.44 6.17 1.53
CA VAL A 75 -28.58 7.63 1.53
C VAL A 75 -27.29 8.27 2.01
N VAL A 76 -26.73 9.18 1.21
CA VAL A 76 -25.58 9.99 1.62
C VAL A 76 -26.10 11.29 2.20
N PHE A 77 -25.76 11.58 3.45
CA PHE A 77 -26.20 12.80 4.10
C PHE A 77 -25.49 13.99 3.45
N PRO A 78 -26.21 15.02 2.98
CA PRO A 78 -25.58 16.20 2.40
C PRO A 78 -24.70 16.92 3.43
N GLU A 79 -23.50 17.32 3.03
CA GLU A 79 -22.54 17.99 3.92
C GLU A 79 -23.11 19.29 4.53
N GLU A 80 -23.86 20.07 3.75
CA GLU A 80 -24.52 21.29 4.24
C GLU A 80 -25.53 20.99 5.35
N VAL A 81 -26.26 19.86 5.25
CA VAL A 81 -27.21 19.41 6.28
C VAL A 81 -26.45 18.98 7.54
N ILE A 82 -25.35 18.23 7.37
CA ILE A 82 -24.49 17.81 8.50
C ILE A 82 -23.94 19.04 9.25
N LEU A 83 -23.48 20.07 8.54
CA LEU A 83 -22.88 21.24 9.15
C LEU A 83 -23.92 22.19 9.74
N HIS A 84 -24.96 22.54 8.98
CA HIS A 84 -25.80 23.71 9.28
C HIS A 84 -27.19 23.37 9.81
N GLU A 85 -27.77 22.22 9.47
CA GLU A 85 -29.12 21.87 9.91
C GLU A 85 -29.12 21.13 11.25
N PRO A 86 -30.11 21.34 12.13
CA PRO A 86 -30.30 20.55 13.34
C PRO A 86 -30.59 19.07 13.01
N VAL A 87 -30.24 18.17 13.94
CA VAL A 87 -30.22 16.70 13.69
C VAL A 87 -31.60 16.11 13.40
N GLU A 88 -32.68 16.79 13.82
CA GLU A 88 -34.06 16.41 13.53
C GLU A 88 -34.35 16.43 12.03
N LYS A 89 -33.69 17.31 11.27
CA LYS A 89 -33.88 17.48 9.82
C LYS A 89 -32.99 16.57 8.98
N TRP A 90 -32.08 15.82 9.61
CA TRP A 90 -31.18 14.93 8.87
C TRP A 90 -31.96 13.76 8.26
N PRO A 91 -31.49 13.17 7.15
CA PRO A 91 -32.15 12.02 6.54
C PRO A 91 -32.31 10.86 7.54
N LEU A 92 -33.39 10.11 7.43
CA LEU A 92 -33.61 8.92 8.27
C LEU A 92 -32.83 7.72 7.71
N CYS A 93 -32.29 6.90 8.59
CA CYS A 93 -31.69 5.62 8.24
C CYS A 93 -31.91 4.57 9.35
N ASP A 94 -31.90 3.29 8.96
CA ASP A 94 -31.97 2.16 9.91
C ASP A 94 -30.57 1.75 10.37
N CYS A 95 -29.55 1.97 9.52
CA CYS A 95 -28.15 1.73 9.79
C CYS A 95 -27.33 3.00 9.53
N LEU A 96 -26.37 3.34 10.40
CA LEU A 96 -25.54 4.53 10.26
C LEU A 96 -24.05 4.14 10.11
N ILE A 97 -23.45 4.58 9.01
CA ILE A 97 -22.01 4.59 8.81
C ILE A 97 -21.56 6.04 8.95
N SER A 98 -20.96 6.36 10.09
CA SER A 98 -20.49 7.72 10.37
C SER A 98 -19.13 7.69 11.08
N PHE A 99 -18.29 8.65 10.74
CA PHE A 99 -16.93 8.72 11.25
C PHE A 99 -16.34 10.13 11.17
N HIS A 100 -15.55 10.48 12.17
CA HIS A 100 -14.88 11.75 12.29
C HIS A 100 -13.80 11.93 11.22
N SER A 101 -13.71 13.16 10.73
CA SER A 101 -12.56 13.70 10.03
C SER A 101 -12.52 15.20 10.29
N SER A 102 -11.45 15.90 9.89
CA SER A 102 -11.34 17.35 10.01
C SER A 102 -12.66 18.05 9.62
N GLU A 103 -13.12 18.96 10.48
CA GLU A 103 -14.37 19.74 10.36
C GLU A 103 -15.69 18.97 10.55
N PHE A 104 -15.65 17.66 10.81
CA PHE A 104 -16.86 16.88 11.04
C PHE A 104 -17.44 17.11 12.45
N PRO A 105 -18.72 17.51 12.59
CA PRO A 105 -19.34 17.75 13.89
C PRO A 105 -19.76 16.44 14.57
N LEU A 106 -18.80 15.75 15.21
CA LEU A 106 -19.03 14.46 15.86
C LEU A 106 -20.14 14.53 16.93
N ASP A 107 -20.23 15.63 17.68
CA ASP A 107 -21.30 15.83 18.67
C ASP A 107 -22.70 15.79 18.04
N LYS A 108 -22.90 16.40 16.87
CA LYS A 108 -24.18 16.32 16.14
C LYS A 108 -24.47 14.91 15.67
N ALA A 109 -23.46 14.16 15.23
CA ALA A 109 -23.65 12.76 14.84
C ALA A 109 -24.08 11.89 16.04
N ILE A 110 -23.50 12.11 17.22
CA ILE A 110 -23.90 11.46 18.47
C ILE A 110 -25.32 11.87 18.88
N GLU A 111 -25.67 13.14 18.73
CA GLU A 111 -27.02 13.62 19.01
C GLU A 111 -28.06 12.97 18.08
N TYR A 112 -27.73 12.84 16.78
CA TYR A 112 -28.53 12.11 15.80
C TYR A 112 -28.67 10.63 16.18
N GLU A 113 -27.57 9.96 16.57
CA GLU A 113 -27.60 8.57 17.06
C GLU A 113 -28.57 8.43 18.25
N ARG A 114 -28.49 9.34 19.24
CA ARG A 114 -29.36 9.32 20.41
C ARG A 114 -30.83 9.54 20.03
N LEU A 115 -31.10 10.46 19.10
CA LEU A 115 -32.45 10.80 18.66
C LEU A 115 -33.10 9.68 17.83
N ARG A 116 -32.38 9.12 16.86
CA ARG A 116 -32.92 8.19 15.85
C ARG A 116 -32.64 6.72 16.16
N ARG A 117 -31.67 6.43 17.03
CA ARG A 117 -31.24 5.08 17.45
C ARG A 117 -30.99 4.10 16.28
N PRO A 118 -30.27 4.49 15.21
CA PRO A 118 -29.93 3.57 14.13
C PRO A 118 -28.96 2.50 14.62
N TYR A 119 -28.81 1.41 13.86
CA TYR A 119 -27.68 0.50 14.06
C TYR A 119 -26.39 1.16 13.59
N VAL A 120 -25.50 1.49 14.52
CA VAL A 120 -24.24 2.19 14.23
C VAL A 120 -23.12 1.18 13.92
N ILE A 121 -22.47 1.33 12.77
CA ILE A 121 -21.37 0.44 12.33
C ILE A 121 -20.05 0.75 13.05
N ASN A 122 -19.76 2.02 13.26
CA ASN A 122 -18.57 2.48 13.97
C ASN A 122 -19.04 3.35 15.15
N ASP A 123 -18.86 2.87 16.37
CA ASP A 123 -19.26 3.57 17.61
C ASP A 123 -18.76 5.02 17.57
N LEU A 124 -19.68 5.98 17.67
CA LEU A 124 -19.38 7.41 17.54
C LEU A 124 -18.70 7.97 18.80
N HIS A 125 -19.12 7.53 19.99
CA HIS A 125 -18.55 7.97 21.25
C HIS A 125 -17.06 7.58 21.36
N ARG A 126 -16.72 6.38 20.89
CA ARG A 126 -15.34 5.89 20.86
C ARG A 126 -14.42 6.65 19.91
N GLN A 127 -14.96 7.46 18.99
CA GLN A 127 -14.12 8.24 18.09
C GLN A 127 -13.40 9.38 18.82
N TYR A 128 -13.95 9.91 19.92
CA TYR A 128 -13.21 10.83 20.79
C TYR A 128 -12.00 10.18 21.47
N ASP A 129 -12.04 8.87 21.71
CA ASP A 129 -10.90 8.14 22.25
C ASP A 129 -9.76 8.03 21.22
N LEU A 130 -10.09 8.04 19.92
CA LEU A 130 -9.12 7.98 18.82
C LEU A 130 -8.39 9.31 18.59
N LEU A 131 -8.93 10.43 19.03
CA LEU A 131 -8.31 11.76 18.86
C LEU A 131 -7.20 12.03 19.88
N ASP A 132 -7.12 11.23 20.95
CA ASP A 132 -6.14 11.37 22.02
C ASP A 132 -5.30 10.09 22.14
N ARG A 133 -4.02 10.17 21.77
CA ARG A 133 -3.11 9.01 21.77
C ARG A 133 -2.98 8.35 23.15
N ARG A 134 -3.18 9.11 24.25
CA ARG A 134 -3.15 8.55 25.62
C ARG A 134 -4.32 7.59 25.82
N LYS A 135 -5.50 7.96 25.33
CA LYS A 135 -6.70 7.11 25.38
C LYS A 135 -6.53 5.90 24.48
N VAL A 136 -5.96 6.07 23.27
CA VAL A 136 -5.62 4.96 22.37
C VAL A 136 -4.74 3.93 23.08
N PHE A 137 -3.60 4.34 23.64
CA PHE A 137 -2.67 3.42 24.30
C PHE A 137 -3.25 2.79 25.57
N ARG A 138 -4.04 3.54 26.36
CA ARG A 138 -4.78 2.98 27.49
C ARG A 138 -5.76 1.89 27.06
N THR A 139 -6.47 2.09 25.94
CA THR A 139 -7.42 1.10 25.41
C THR A 139 -6.69 -0.14 24.87
N LEU A 140 -5.56 0.02 24.18
CA LEU A 140 -4.71 -1.11 23.75
C LEU A 140 -4.20 -1.92 24.94
N ALA A 141 -3.70 -1.25 25.98
CA ALA A 141 -3.22 -1.89 27.21
C ALA A 141 -4.33 -2.72 27.88
N ARG A 142 -5.54 -2.15 28.04
CA ARG A 142 -6.70 -2.85 28.62
C ARG A 142 -7.15 -4.05 27.79
N ALA A 143 -6.97 -4.01 26.47
CA ALA A 143 -7.27 -5.13 25.58
C ALA A 143 -6.15 -6.21 25.56
N GLY A 144 -5.04 -5.99 26.26
CA GLY A 144 -3.86 -6.85 26.20
C GLY A 144 -3.29 -6.92 24.78
N VAL A 145 -3.19 -5.76 24.12
CA VAL A 145 -2.54 -5.60 22.81
C VAL A 145 -1.18 -4.96 23.03
N GLU A 146 -0.12 -5.61 22.53
CA GLU A 146 1.24 -5.10 22.60
C GLU A 146 1.35 -3.77 21.84
N HIS A 147 1.96 -2.78 22.49
CA HIS A 147 2.22 -1.45 21.96
C HIS A 147 3.54 -0.95 22.59
N PRO A 148 4.21 0.06 22.00
CA PRO A 148 5.45 0.59 22.56
C PRO A 148 5.29 1.04 24.03
N ARG A 149 6.29 0.73 24.85
CA ARG A 149 6.38 1.30 26.20
C ARG A 149 6.50 2.81 26.06
N HIS A 150 5.72 3.54 26.86
CA HIS A 150 5.61 4.98 26.71
C HIS A 150 5.43 5.71 28.04
N GLY A 151 5.85 6.96 28.07
CA GLY A 151 5.65 7.94 29.14
C GLY A 151 4.95 9.19 28.59
N VAL A 152 4.21 9.89 29.43
CA VAL A 152 3.43 11.07 29.03
C VAL A 152 3.93 12.29 29.79
N MET A 153 4.20 13.38 29.06
CA MET A 153 4.51 14.69 29.62
C MET A 153 3.43 15.67 29.19
N ILE A 154 2.70 16.23 30.15
CA ILE A 154 1.66 17.23 29.91
C ILE A 154 2.18 18.58 30.38
N ARG A 155 2.13 19.58 29.50
CA ARG A 155 2.53 20.95 29.79
C ARG A 155 1.34 21.87 29.59
N GLY A 156 1.02 22.67 30.60
CA GLY A 156 -0.22 23.44 30.66
C GLY A 156 -0.11 24.71 31.50
N LYS A 157 -1.11 25.58 31.36
CA LYS A 157 -1.18 26.84 32.15
C LYS A 157 -1.40 26.60 33.64
N ASP A 158 -2.04 25.47 33.98
CA ASP A 158 -2.37 25.08 35.36
C ASP A 158 -1.23 24.29 36.03
N GLY A 159 -0.06 24.24 35.40
CA GLY A 159 1.09 23.44 35.82
C GLY A 159 1.37 22.28 34.87
N ASP A 160 2.60 21.77 34.95
CA ASP A 160 3.01 20.59 34.20
C ASP A 160 2.60 19.32 34.96
N GLU A 161 1.98 18.36 34.26
CA GLU A 161 1.80 17.01 34.79
C GLU A 161 2.88 16.09 34.22
N GLY A 162 3.78 15.69 35.10
CA GLY A 162 4.92 14.84 34.80
C GLY A 162 6.25 15.57 34.91
N GLU A 163 7.33 14.79 34.84
CA GLU A 163 8.70 15.29 34.88
C GLU A 163 9.46 14.79 33.66
N LEU A 164 10.21 15.69 33.01
CA LEU A 164 11.11 15.36 31.91
C LEU A 164 12.53 15.83 32.26
N LYS A 165 13.46 14.88 32.39
CA LYS A 165 14.90 15.14 32.42
C LYS A 165 15.50 14.70 31.08
N GLU A 166 16.28 15.59 30.47
CA GLU A 166 16.94 15.32 29.19
C GLU A 166 18.45 15.20 29.40
N TYR A 167 19.03 14.15 28.81
CA TYR A 167 20.45 13.89 28.78
C TYR A 167 20.90 13.71 27.32
N ASN A 168 22.20 13.50 27.09
CA ASN A 168 22.76 13.43 25.74
C ASN A 168 22.11 12.34 24.87
N ASP A 169 22.03 11.10 25.39
CA ASP A 169 21.59 9.91 24.65
C ASP A 169 20.35 9.23 25.21
N TYR A 170 19.69 9.86 26.18
CA TYR A 170 18.42 9.37 26.73
C TYR A 170 17.61 10.51 27.35
N ILE A 171 16.34 10.24 27.59
CA ILE A 171 15.47 11.07 28.43
C ILE A 171 14.89 10.23 29.56
N GLU A 172 14.48 10.88 30.63
CA GLU A 172 13.73 10.29 31.72
C GLU A 172 12.38 11.01 31.82
N VAL A 173 11.28 10.27 31.62
CA VAL A 173 9.90 10.79 31.70
C VAL A 173 9.20 10.07 32.83
N ASN A 174 8.83 10.81 33.89
CA ASN A 174 8.19 10.24 35.09
C ASN A 174 8.98 9.06 35.69
N GLY A 175 10.32 9.18 35.75
CA GLY A 175 11.22 8.13 36.21
C GLY A 175 11.47 6.98 35.20
N MET A 176 10.81 6.99 34.03
CA MET A 176 11.04 6.00 32.98
C MET A 176 12.13 6.48 32.02
N VAL A 177 13.22 5.72 31.90
CA VAL A 177 14.31 6.01 30.96
C VAL A 177 13.95 5.55 29.55
N PHE A 178 14.16 6.40 28.55
CA PHE A 178 14.05 6.12 27.12
C PHE A 178 15.37 6.45 26.43
N ASN A 179 16.12 5.42 26.03
CA ASN A 179 17.38 5.59 25.30
C ASN A 179 17.11 5.98 23.85
N LYS A 180 17.99 6.78 23.25
CA LYS A 180 17.93 7.03 21.82
C LYS A 180 18.32 5.73 21.05
N PRO A 181 17.59 5.36 19.98
CA PRO A 181 16.46 6.10 19.45
C PRO A 181 15.16 5.95 20.25
N PHE A 182 14.42 7.05 20.38
CA PHE A 182 13.06 7.08 20.92
C PHE A 182 12.16 7.98 20.06
N VAL A 183 10.84 7.83 20.20
CA VAL A 183 9.85 8.57 19.42
C VAL A 183 9.08 9.53 20.32
N GLU A 184 8.86 10.76 19.86
CA GLU A 184 8.04 11.77 20.52
C GLU A 184 6.82 12.08 19.64
N LYS A 185 5.62 11.84 20.19
CA LYS A 185 4.33 12.05 19.51
C LYS A 185 3.51 13.13 20.24
N PRO A 186 2.90 14.09 19.53
CA PRO A 186 1.90 14.97 20.12
C PRO A 186 0.74 14.18 20.74
N LEU A 187 0.14 14.66 21.83
CA LEU A 187 -1.01 13.97 22.44
C LEU A 187 -2.20 13.85 21.47
N SER A 188 -2.42 14.88 20.66
CA SER A 188 -3.43 14.86 19.60
C SER A 188 -3.03 13.85 18.52
N ALA A 189 -3.91 12.89 18.24
CA ALA A 189 -3.72 11.96 17.14
C ALA A 189 -3.87 12.63 15.76
N GLU A 190 -4.50 13.81 15.71
CA GLU A 190 -4.61 14.61 14.48
C GLU A 190 -3.33 15.39 14.16
N ASP A 191 -2.46 15.59 15.14
CA ASP A 191 -1.13 16.15 14.92
C ASP A 191 -0.16 15.03 14.51
N HIS A 192 0.35 15.16 13.29
CA HIS A 192 1.25 14.19 12.65
C HIS A 192 2.72 14.62 12.74
N ASN A 193 3.05 15.65 13.51
CA ASN A 193 4.43 16.11 13.74
C ASN A 193 5.14 15.20 14.76
N ILE A 194 5.49 14.00 14.32
CA ILE A 194 6.12 12.94 15.13
C ILE A 194 7.63 13.01 14.95
N TYR A 195 8.40 13.06 16.04
CA TYR A 195 9.85 13.18 15.99
C TYR A 195 10.52 11.89 16.46
N ILE A 196 11.62 11.50 15.81
CA ILE A 196 12.47 10.37 16.20
C ILE A 196 13.84 10.94 16.51
N TYR A 197 14.36 10.70 17.71
CA TYR A 197 15.66 11.23 18.14
C TYR A 197 16.74 10.16 18.01
N TYR A 198 17.89 10.47 17.42
CA TYR A 198 18.94 9.49 17.16
C TYR A 198 20.10 9.60 18.16
N PRO A 199 20.76 8.48 18.52
CA PRO A 199 21.88 8.51 19.45
C PRO A 199 23.10 9.20 18.83
N SER A 200 23.94 9.81 19.67
CA SER A 200 25.19 10.45 19.27
C SER A 200 26.13 9.48 18.54
N SER A 201 26.05 8.18 18.85
CA SER A 201 26.84 7.13 18.20
C SER A 201 26.58 6.97 16.69
N VAL A 202 25.46 7.48 16.18
CA VAL A 202 25.13 7.47 14.74
C VAL A 202 25.04 8.88 14.14
N GLY A 203 25.60 9.87 14.82
CA GLY A 203 25.62 11.27 14.37
C GLY A 203 24.61 12.19 15.06
N GLY A 204 23.74 11.65 15.93
CA GLY A 204 22.73 12.43 16.63
C GLY A 204 21.62 12.97 15.72
N GLY A 205 21.02 14.08 16.14
CA GLY A 205 19.93 14.74 15.42
C GLY A 205 18.57 14.09 15.63
N SER A 206 17.61 14.45 14.78
CA SER A 206 16.24 13.94 14.81
C SER A 206 15.62 13.85 13.41
N GLN A 207 14.78 12.84 13.20
CA GLN A 207 13.88 12.76 12.05
C GLN A 207 12.54 13.37 12.41
N ARG A 208 12.06 14.32 11.61
CA ARG A 208 10.80 15.03 11.85
C ARG A 208 9.78 14.61 10.81
N LEU A 209 8.84 13.76 11.21
CA LEU A 209 7.76 13.27 10.38
C LEU A 209 6.64 14.32 10.35
N PHE A 210 5.91 14.34 9.24
CA PHE A 210 4.76 15.21 9.05
C PHE A 210 3.77 14.56 8.09
N ARG A 211 2.54 15.09 8.05
CA ARG A 211 1.55 14.66 7.06
C ARG A 211 2.11 14.90 5.66
N LYS A 212 2.29 13.82 4.90
CA LYS A 212 2.90 13.81 3.57
C LYS A 212 2.53 15.02 2.70
N ILE A 213 3.56 15.71 2.22
CA ILE A 213 3.48 16.80 1.25
C ILE A 213 4.29 16.37 0.03
N ASN A 214 3.65 16.24 -1.13
CA ASN A 214 4.27 15.77 -2.37
C ASN A 214 4.99 14.41 -2.19
N ASN A 215 6.32 14.39 -2.31
CA ASN A 215 7.15 13.18 -2.23
C ASN A 215 7.91 13.06 -0.89
N ARG A 216 7.53 13.86 0.11
CA ARG A 216 8.17 13.86 1.43
C ARG A 216 7.18 13.53 2.54
N SER A 217 7.66 12.77 3.51
CA SER A 217 6.93 12.35 4.71
C SER A 217 7.71 12.62 6.00
N SER A 218 9.00 12.95 5.88
CA SER A 218 9.84 13.43 6.97
C SER A 218 11.06 14.18 6.43
N TRP A 219 11.78 14.87 7.30
CA TRP A 219 13.08 15.49 7.03
C TRP A 219 14.01 15.30 8.22
N TYR A 220 15.32 15.25 7.96
CA TYR A 220 16.35 15.15 9.00
C TYR A 220 16.71 16.53 9.53
N SER A 221 16.88 16.64 10.85
CA SER A 221 17.27 17.85 11.57
C SER A 221 18.49 17.57 12.44
N ASN A 222 19.45 18.49 12.48
CA ASN A 222 20.60 18.39 13.38
C ASN A 222 20.23 18.60 14.86
N THR A 223 18.99 19.01 15.15
CA THR A 223 18.52 19.21 16.53
C THR A 223 18.37 17.88 17.25
N SER A 224 19.13 17.71 18.33
CA SER A 224 19.15 16.49 19.16
C SER A 224 18.33 16.60 20.44
N THR A 225 17.71 17.76 20.68
CA THR A 225 16.95 18.08 21.90
C THR A 225 15.44 17.99 21.69
N VAL A 226 14.72 17.53 22.72
CA VAL A 226 13.26 17.36 22.69
C VAL A 226 12.49 18.68 22.69
N ARG A 227 11.24 18.65 22.20
CA ARG A 227 10.38 19.83 22.20
C ARG A 227 9.99 20.21 23.63
N ARG A 228 10.15 21.50 23.94
CA ARG A 228 9.89 22.06 25.28
C ARG A 228 8.50 22.69 25.43
N GLU A 229 7.87 23.05 24.32
CA GLU A 229 6.50 23.57 24.30
C GLU A 229 5.52 22.50 23.85
N GLY A 230 4.34 22.43 24.49
CA GLY A 230 3.33 21.43 24.18
C GLY A 230 3.49 20.12 24.97
N SER A 231 2.51 19.24 24.80
CA SER A 231 2.40 17.97 25.53
C SER A 231 2.65 16.78 24.60
N TYR A 232 3.38 15.78 25.09
CA TYR A 232 3.88 14.68 24.25
C TYR A 232 3.82 13.32 24.95
N ILE A 233 3.73 12.28 24.13
CA ILE A 233 4.06 10.91 24.48
C ILE A 233 5.47 10.63 23.99
N TYR A 234 6.31 10.10 24.87
CA TYR A 234 7.62 9.55 24.54
C TYR A 234 7.54 8.03 24.59
N GLU A 235 7.97 7.34 23.53
CA GLU A 235 7.90 5.89 23.44
C GLU A 235 9.20 5.26 22.92
N ASP A 236 9.42 4.00 23.28
CA ASP A 236 10.54 3.21 22.76
C ASP A 236 10.46 3.13 21.23
N PHE A 237 11.59 3.39 20.55
CA PHE A 237 11.69 3.15 19.11
C PHE A 237 11.71 1.64 18.85
N ILE A 238 10.76 1.16 18.05
CA ILE A 238 10.69 -0.24 17.66
C ILE A 238 11.45 -0.41 16.33
N PRO A 239 12.55 -1.17 16.30
CA PRO A 239 13.38 -1.34 15.09
C PRO A 239 12.72 -2.33 14.11
N ALA A 240 11.70 -1.87 13.40
CA ALA A 240 11.09 -2.62 12.32
C ALA A 240 11.99 -2.68 11.07
N ASP A 241 11.75 -3.63 10.17
CA ASP A 241 12.52 -3.88 8.93
C ASP A 241 12.30 -2.77 7.85
N GLY A 242 12.31 -1.51 8.25
CA GLY A 242 12.16 -0.34 7.37
C GLY A 242 10.77 -0.15 6.77
N THR A 243 9.76 -0.90 7.23
CA THR A 243 8.39 -0.82 6.72
C THR A 243 7.36 -0.77 7.85
N ASP A 244 6.30 0.01 7.62
CA ASP A 244 5.11 0.07 8.47
C ASP A 244 4.04 -0.84 7.87
N VAL A 245 3.51 -1.77 8.66
CA VAL A 245 2.40 -2.64 8.24
C VAL A 245 1.09 -1.92 8.54
N LYS A 246 0.33 -1.57 7.51
CA LYS A 246 -0.98 -0.93 7.64
C LYS A 246 -2.06 -1.98 7.56
N VAL A 247 -2.86 -2.09 8.61
CA VAL A 247 -3.95 -3.06 8.72
C VAL A 247 -5.28 -2.34 8.56
N TYR A 248 -6.18 -2.95 7.79
CA TYR A 248 -7.53 -2.46 7.48
C TYR A 248 -8.51 -3.58 7.80
N ALA A 249 -9.09 -3.53 8.99
CA ALA A 249 -10.07 -4.49 9.47
C ALA A 249 -11.50 -4.10 9.07
N VAL A 250 -12.33 -5.12 8.81
CA VAL A 250 -13.77 -4.98 8.56
C VAL A 250 -14.48 -6.05 9.37
N GLY A 251 -15.01 -5.67 10.52
CA GLY A 251 -15.44 -6.60 11.54
C GLY A 251 -14.27 -7.33 12.21
N PRO A 252 -14.56 -8.17 13.21
CA PRO A 252 -13.54 -8.80 14.06
C PRO A 252 -12.77 -9.94 13.40
N TYR A 253 -13.19 -10.41 12.22
CA TYR A 253 -12.65 -11.64 11.60
C TYR A 253 -12.00 -11.42 10.22
N TYR A 254 -12.06 -10.21 9.67
CA TYR A 254 -11.41 -9.86 8.42
C TYR A 254 -10.43 -8.72 8.61
N ALA A 255 -9.22 -8.88 8.07
CA ALA A 255 -8.21 -7.83 8.04
C ALA A 255 -7.35 -7.95 6.79
N HIS A 256 -7.29 -6.86 6.03
CA HIS A 256 -6.34 -6.69 4.94
C HIS A 256 -5.09 -5.98 5.45
N ALA A 257 -3.91 -6.35 4.96
CA ALA A 257 -2.67 -5.70 5.34
C ALA A 257 -1.77 -5.38 4.13
N GLU A 258 -1.20 -4.18 4.15
CA GLU A 258 -0.21 -3.73 3.18
C GLU A 258 0.93 -3.02 3.93
N ALA A 259 2.18 -3.30 3.55
CA ALA A 259 3.34 -2.59 4.08
C ALA A 259 3.69 -1.40 3.19
N ARG A 260 4.22 -0.34 3.81
CA ARG A 260 4.81 0.82 3.12
C ARG A 260 6.16 1.13 3.73
N LYS A 261 7.04 1.79 2.98
CA LYS A 261 8.30 2.31 3.53
C LYS A 261 8.03 3.18 4.76
N ALA A 262 8.74 2.90 5.85
CA ALA A 262 8.61 3.67 7.08
C ALA A 262 9.10 5.12 6.86
N PRO A 263 8.32 6.13 7.28
CA PRO A 263 8.71 7.53 7.12
C PRO A 263 9.91 7.91 7.99
N GLY A 264 10.25 7.11 9.00
CA GLY A 264 11.44 7.28 9.84
C GLY A 264 12.78 7.02 9.16
N LEU A 265 12.80 6.53 7.91
CA LEU A 265 14.05 6.27 7.17
C LEU A 265 14.64 7.56 6.57
N ASP A 266 14.34 7.84 5.30
CA ASP A 266 14.86 9.01 4.56
C ASP A 266 13.77 10.06 4.27
N GLY A 267 12.52 9.75 4.62
CA GLY A 267 11.35 10.57 4.35
C GLY A 267 10.93 10.66 2.88
N LYS A 268 11.65 10.02 1.93
CA LYS A 268 11.30 10.00 0.51
C LYS A 268 10.24 8.94 0.25
N VAL A 269 9.10 9.40 -0.26
CA VAL A 269 7.96 8.54 -0.59
C VAL A 269 8.27 7.80 -1.88
N GLU A 270 8.29 6.48 -1.82
CA GLU A 270 8.47 5.62 -2.99
C GLU A 270 7.19 5.59 -3.82
N ARG A 271 7.34 5.83 -5.12
CA ARG A 271 6.21 5.82 -6.07
C ARG A 271 6.44 4.84 -7.20
N ASP A 272 5.37 4.21 -7.65
CA ASP A 272 5.34 3.37 -8.84
C ASP A 272 5.33 4.21 -10.12
N SER A 273 5.33 3.53 -11.27
CA SER A 273 5.28 4.17 -12.59
C SER A 273 4.05 5.03 -12.83
N ASP A 274 2.96 4.81 -12.08
CA ASP A 274 1.73 5.59 -12.14
C ASP A 274 1.75 6.77 -11.16
N GLY A 275 2.85 6.98 -10.44
CA GLY A 275 2.98 8.01 -9.41
C GLY A 275 2.22 7.69 -8.12
N LYS A 276 1.76 6.45 -7.89
CA LYS A 276 1.12 6.04 -6.63
C LYS A 276 2.18 5.54 -5.65
N GLU A 277 1.91 5.72 -4.36
CA GLU A 277 2.81 5.23 -3.31
C GLU A 277 2.93 3.70 -3.35
N VAL A 278 4.16 3.19 -3.35
CA VAL A 278 4.47 1.76 -3.40
C VAL A 278 3.93 1.07 -2.14
N ARG A 279 3.32 -0.10 -2.34
CA ARG A 279 2.73 -0.93 -1.29
C ARG A 279 3.14 -2.38 -1.51
N TYR A 280 3.48 -3.06 -0.43
CA TYR A 280 3.83 -4.47 -0.46
C TYR A 280 2.69 -5.28 0.18
N PRO A 281 2.20 -6.35 -0.45
CA PRO A 281 1.17 -7.19 0.15
C PRO A 281 1.72 -7.84 1.42
N VAL A 282 0.92 -7.83 2.50
CA VAL A 282 1.28 -8.46 3.77
C VAL A 282 0.24 -9.50 4.15
N ILE A 283 0.70 -10.69 4.49
CA ILE A 283 -0.13 -11.71 5.14
C ILE A 283 0.06 -11.56 6.65
N LEU A 284 -1.06 -11.40 7.37
CA LEU A 284 -1.05 -11.37 8.83
C LEU A 284 -0.89 -12.79 9.39
N SER A 285 -0.03 -12.91 10.40
CA SER A 285 0.08 -14.11 11.23
C SER A 285 -1.18 -14.33 12.07
N ASN A 286 -1.34 -15.52 12.65
CA ASN A 286 -2.49 -15.78 13.53
C ASN A 286 -2.53 -14.81 14.74
N LYS A 287 -1.37 -14.49 15.31
CA LYS A 287 -1.25 -13.55 16.42
C LYS A 287 -1.72 -12.16 16.01
N GLU A 288 -1.35 -11.71 14.81
CA GLU A 288 -1.77 -10.39 14.30
C GLU A 288 -3.25 -10.33 13.92
N LYS A 289 -3.85 -11.42 13.45
CA LYS A 289 -5.31 -11.51 13.27
C LYS A 289 -6.04 -11.37 14.61
N ILE A 290 -5.53 -11.99 15.67
CA ILE A 290 -6.07 -11.82 17.04
C ILE A 290 -5.89 -10.36 17.50
N ILE A 291 -4.76 -9.72 17.19
CA ILE A 291 -4.57 -8.28 17.45
C ILE A 291 -5.63 -7.45 16.72
N ALA A 292 -5.84 -7.68 15.42
CA ALA A 292 -6.86 -6.98 14.63
C ALA A 292 -8.26 -7.13 15.23
N ARG A 293 -8.62 -8.37 15.63
CA ARG A 293 -9.88 -8.66 16.32
C ARG A 293 -10.02 -7.85 17.62
N LYS A 294 -8.99 -7.86 18.46
CA LYS A 294 -8.97 -7.12 19.73
C LYS A 294 -9.11 -5.61 19.50
N VAL A 295 -8.41 -5.05 18.52
CA VAL A 295 -8.48 -3.63 18.19
C VAL A 295 -9.90 -3.25 17.75
N VAL A 296 -10.50 -3.99 16.81
CA VAL A 296 -11.88 -3.74 16.35
C VAL A 296 -12.87 -3.72 17.52
N ILE A 297 -12.80 -4.72 18.40
CA ILE A 297 -13.71 -4.85 19.55
C ILE A 297 -13.45 -3.75 20.58
N ALA A 298 -12.19 -3.51 20.95
CA ALA A 298 -11.84 -2.58 22.02
C ALA A 298 -12.20 -1.13 21.68
N PHE A 299 -12.08 -0.74 20.41
CA PHE A 299 -12.42 0.61 19.95
C PHE A 299 -13.84 0.73 19.41
N GLY A 300 -14.61 -0.36 19.32
CA GLY A 300 -15.97 -0.34 18.76
C GLY A 300 -16.02 0.11 17.29
N GLN A 301 -14.93 -0.11 16.54
CA GLN A 301 -14.81 0.35 15.15
C GLN A 301 -14.88 -0.86 14.22
N THR A 302 -16.07 -1.16 13.64
CA THR A 302 -16.20 -2.27 12.70
C THR A 302 -15.28 -2.10 11.50
N VAL A 303 -15.25 -0.91 10.89
CA VAL A 303 -14.23 -0.55 9.91
C VAL A 303 -13.10 0.16 10.65
N CYS A 304 -11.92 -0.45 10.73
CA CYS A 304 -10.82 0.09 11.53
C CYS A 304 -9.47 -0.04 10.81
N GLY A 305 -8.76 1.08 10.68
CA GLY A 305 -7.36 1.14 10.27
C GLY A 305 -6.43 1.31 11.46
N PHE A 306 -5.32 0.58 11.47
CA PHE A 306 -4.25 0.73 12.47
C PHE A 306 -2.90 0.31 11.90
N ASP A 307 -1.82 0.79 12.54
CA ASP A 307 -0.45 0.53 12.10
C ASP A 307 0.24 -0.45 13.05
N LEU A 308 0.97 -1.41 12.46
CA LEU A 308 1.76 -2.43 13.13
C LEU A 308 3.25 -2.29 12.80
N LEU A 309 4.07 -2.41 13.84
CA LEU A 309 5.52 -2.55 13.73
C LEU A 309 5.92 -3.98 14.07
N ARG A 310 6.61 -4.66 13.14
CA ARG A 310 7.13 -6.02 13.34
C ARG A 310 8.60 -5.92 13.76
N ALA A 311 8.94 -6.39 14.94
CA ALA A 311 10.32 -6.42 15.43
C ALA A 311 10.53 -7.58 16.40
N ASN A 312 11.68 -8.25 16.32
CA ASN A 312 12.09 -9.31 17.25
C ASN A 312 11.03 -10.42 17.42
N GLY A 313 10.36 -10.81 16.33
CA GLY A 313 9.32 -11.84 16.33
C GLY A 313 8.00 -11.44 17.02
N LYS A 314 7.85 -10.15 17.37
CA LYS A 314 6.63 -9.55 17.94
C LYS A 314 6.04 -8.52 17.00
N SER A 315 4.77 -8.19 17.21
CA SER A 315 4.04 -7.15 16.47
C SER A 315 3.44 -6.16 17.47
N TYR A 316 3.74 -4.88 17.30
CA TYR A 316 3.32 -3.80 18.19
C TYR A 316 2.36 -2.87 17.45
N VAL A 317 1.22 -2.54 18.04
CA VAL A 317 0.33 -1.49 17.52
C VAL A 317 0.87 -0.13 17.94
N CYS A 318 1.22 0.71 16.97
CA CYS A 318 1.80 2.03 17.25
C CYS A 318 0.83 3.20 16.99
N ASP A 319 -0.27 2.95 16.26
CA ASP A 319 -1.29 3.95 15.92
C ASP A 319 -2.63 3.28 15.59
N VAL A 320 -3.75 3.87 16.00
CA VAL A 320 -5.11 3.41 15.66
C VAL A 320 -5.89 4.58 15.10
N ASN A 321 -6.31 4.48 13.83
CA ASN A 321 -6.87 5.58 13.06
C ASN A 321 -8.41 5.60 13.02
N GLY A 322 -9.07 4.51 13.43
CA GLY A 322 -10.52 4.35 13.25
C GLY A 322 -10.89 4.11 11.79
N PHE A 323 -11.97 4.72 11.31
CA PHE A 323 -12.53 4.43 9.98
C PHE A 323 -11.53 4.68 8.85
N SER A 324 -11.16 3.62 8.12
CA SER A 324 -10.21 3.70 7.02
C SER A 324 -10.40 2.55 6.02
N PHE A 325 -10.45 2.89 4.73
CA PHE A 325 -10.53 1.92 3.65
C PHE A 325 -9.22 1.80 2.88
N VAL A 326 -8.95 0.59 2.36
CA VAL A 326 -7.92 0.34 1.35
C VAL A 326 -8.29 1.10 0.07
N LYS A 327 -7.30 1.61 -0.67
CA LYS A 327 -7.54 2.51 -1.82
C LYS A 327 -7.48 1.85 -3.20
N THR A 328 -6.87 0.67 -3.30
CA THR A 328 -6.41 0.12 -4.59
C THR A 328 -6.81 -1.32 -4.82
N SER A 329 -7.55 -1.96 -3.91
CA SER A 329 -7.86 -3.39 -3.99
C SER A 329 -9.34 -3.61 -4.27
N THR A 330 -9.66 -4.08 -5.49
CA THR A 330 -11.03 -4.46 -5.86
C THR A 330 -11.56 -5.60 -4.99
N LYS A 331 -10.71 -6.61 -4.71
CA LYS A 331 -11.06 -7.71 -3.79
C LYS A 331 -11.44 -7.18 -2.41
N TYR A 332 -10.70 -6.21 -1.88
CA TYR A 332 -11.06 -5.60 -0.59
C TYR A 332 -12.43 -4.93 -0.65
N TYR A 333 -12.79 -4.27 -1.76
CA TYR A 333 -14.12 -3.65 -1.91
C TYR A 333 -15.24 -4.69 -1.91
N GLU A 334 -15.07 -5.79 -2.63
CA GLU A 334 -16.03 -6.90 -2.67
C GLU A 334 -16.19 -7.57 -1.30
N ASP A 335 -15.07 -7.92 -0.66
CA ASP A 335 -15.07 -8.53 0.68
C ASP A 335 -15.73 -7.59 1.70
N THR A 336 -15.37 -6.30 1.69
CA THR A 336 -15.93 -5.30 2.61
C THR A 336 -17.43 -5.13 2.41
N ALA A 337 -17.89 -5.03 1.16
CA ALA A 337 -19.31 -4.90 0.85
C ALA A 337 -20.12 -6.11 1.35
N LYS A 338 -19.61 -7.33 1.13
CA LYS A 338 -20.25 -8.56 1.64
C LYS A 338 -20.28 -8.61 3.15
N ILE A 339 -19.17 -8.30 3.82
CA ILE A 339 -19.08 -8.33 5.28
C ILE A 339 -20.04 -7.29 5.90
N LEU A 340 -20.02 -6.05 5.41
CA LEU A 340 -20.92 -5.01 5.92
C LEU A 340 -22.38 -5.34 5.63
N GLY A 341 -22.70 -5.74 4.40
CA GLY A 341 -24.06 -6.13 4.00
C GLY A 341 -24.60 -7.27 4.88
N ASN A 342 -23.85 -8.36 5.03
CA ASN A 342 -24.24 -9.48 5.88
C ASN A 342 -24.33 -9.09 7.36
N THR A 343 -23.46 -8.20 7.85
CA THR A 343 -23.50 -7.72 9.24
C THR A 343 -24.78 -6.90 9.50
N ILE A 344 -25.14 -6.03 8.57
CA ILE A 344 -26.33 -5.19 8.65
C ILE A 344 -27.60 -6.06 8.58
N LEU A 345 -27.68 -6.98 7.60
CA LEU A 345 -28.82 -7.91 7.48
C LEU A 345 -28.97 -8.78 8.72
N ARG A 346 -27.89 -9.39 9.20
CA ARG A 346 -27.94 -10.21 10.41
C ARG A 346 -28.44 -9.44 11.63
N ARG A 347 -28.16 -8.13 11.70
CA ARG A 347 -28.62 -7.30 12.80
C ARG A 347 -30.07 -6.84 12.67
N LEU A 348 -30.49 -6.47 11.47
CA LEU A 348 -31.76 -5.76 11.25
C LEU A 348 -32.86 -6.61 10.63
N ALA A 349 -32.55 -7.72 9.95
CA ALA A 349 -33.51 -8.52 9.21
C ALA A 349 -34.65 -9.02 10.11
N SER A 350 -34.35 -9.56 11.30
CA SER A 350 -35.37 -10.04 12.23
C SER A 350 -36.23 -8.90 12.78
N SER A 351 -35.65 -7.75 13.14
CA SER A 351 -36.40 -6.60 13.65
C SER A 351 -37.28 -5.93 12.60
N MET A 352 -36.97 -6.11 11.32
CA MET A 352 -37.69 -5.53 10.19
C MET A 352 -38.53 -6.57 9.42
N SER A 353 -38.64 -7.80 9.94
CA SER A 353 -39.38 -8.91 9.32
C SER A 353 -38.99 -9.18 7.86
N LEU A 354 -37.70 -9.05 7.53
CA LEU A 354 -37.21 -9.33 6.19
C LEU A 354 -37.10 -10.84 5.96
N PRO A 355 -37.50 -11.36 4.79
CA PRO A 355 -37.39 -12.78 4.42
C PRO A 355 -35.93 -13.10 4.04
N TRP A 356 -34.99 -12.83 4.95
CA TRP A 356 -33.59 -13.11 4.77
C TRP A 356 -33.18 -14.27 5.67
N GLU A 357 -32.85 -15.40 5.05
CA GLU A 357 -32.20 -16.49 5.74
C GLU A 357 -30.71 -16.21 5.84
N VAL A 358 -30.13 -16.44 7.02
CA VAL A 358 -28.69 -16.31 7.23
C VAL A 358 -28.01 -17.30 6.26
N PRO A 359 -27.27 -16.83 5.25
CA PRO A 359 -26.56 -17.74 4.36
C PRO A 359 -25.58 -18.54 5.20
N TYR A 360 -25.58 -19.86 5.01
CA TYR A 360 -24.63 -20.76 5.65
C TYR A 360 -23.21 -20.29 5.30
N GLN A 361 -22.51 -19.72 6.28
CA GLN A 361 -21.19 -19.13 6.06
C GLN A 361 -20.15 -20.25 5.89
N ALA A 362 -19.92 -20.66 4.65
CA ALA A 362 -18.74 -21.44 4.26
C ALA A 362 -17.47 -20.55 4.14
N ASP A 363 -17.57 -19.24 4.43
CA ASP A 363 -16.50 -18.25 4.26
C ASP A 363 -15.57 -18.09 5.47
N ASP A 364 -15.87 -18.73 6.61
CA ASP A 364 -14.79 -19.07 7.52
C ASP A 364 -14.02 -20.22 6.86
N PRO A 365 -12.72 -20.06 6.53
CA PRO A 365 -11.94 -21.17 6.00
C PRO A 365 -12.14 -22.35 6.96
N PRO A 366 -12.60 -23.52 6.48
CA PRO A 366 -12.97 -24.61 7.36
C PRO A 366 -11.78 -24.88 8.27
N LEU A 367 -12.00 -24.76 9.57
CA LEU A 367 -11.03 -25.15 10.57
C LEU A 367 -10.94 -26.68 10.49
N VAL A 368 -10.06 -27.17 9.61
CA VAL A 368 -9.90 -28.61 9.43
C VAL A 368 -9.27 -29.13 10.70
N SER A 369 -10.08 -29.84 11.50
CA SER A 369 -9.59 -30.54 12.68
C SER A 369 -8.72 -31.69 12.20
N THR A 370 -7.43 -31.61 12.52
CA THR A 370 -6.51 -32.73 12.28
C THR A 370 -6.70 -33.80 13.36
N PRO A 371 -6.28 -35.06 13.13
CA PRO A 371 -6.24 -36.10 14.16
C PRO A 371 -5.43 -35.71 15.41
N SER A 372 -4.61 -34.65 15.33
CA SER A 372 -3.83 -34.09 16.43
C SER A 372 -4.55 -32.99 17.23
N GLY A 373 -5.82 -32.69 16.93
CA GLY A 373 -6.59 -31.61 17.56
C GLY A 373 -6.16 -30.20 17.15
N LYS A 374 -5.20 -30.05 16.22
CA LYS A 374 -4.77 -28.76 15.69
C LYS A 374 -5.65 -28.35 14.52
N ILE A 375 -6.08 -27.09 14.57
CA ILE A 375 -6.88 -26.42 13.56
C ILE A 375 -5.98 -25.91 12.42
N MET A 376 -6.25 -26.33 11.18
CA MET A 376 -5.53 -25.87 9.98
C MET A 376 -6.33 -24.78 9.25
N GLU A 377 -5.64 -23.75 8.73
CA GLU A 377 -6.22 -22.66 7.91
C GLU A 377 -5.44 -22.56 6.59
N LEU A 378 -6.14 -22.37 5.46
CA LEU A 378 -5.52 -22.08 4.16
C LEU A 378 -4.81 -20.71 4.19
N ARG A 379 -3.48 -20.71 4.23
CA ARG A 379 -2.65 -19.48 4.28
C ARG A 379 -2.48 -18.82 2.92
N CYS A 380 -2.26 -19.62 1.89
CA CYS A 380 -2.08 -19.17 0.52
C CYS A 380 -2.32 -20.34 -0.43
N VAL A 381 -2.83 -20.06 -1.62
CA VAL A 381 -2.75 -20.98 -2.77
C VAL A 381 -1.57 -20.53 -3.62
N LEU A 382 -0.51 -21.33 -3.63
CA LEU A 382 0.65 -21.10 -4.48
C LEU A 382 0.46 -21.89 -5.78
N ALA A 383 -0.10 -21.23 -6.79
CA ALA A 383 -0.19 -21.79 -8.14
C ALA A 383 1.09 -21.45 -8.90
N VAL A 384 2.01 -22.41 -9.01
CA VAL A 384 3.22 -22.28 -9.84
C VAL A 384 2.90 -22.77 -11.25
N ILE A 385 2.52 -21.85 -12.12
CA ILE A 385 2.28 -22.12 -13.54
C ILE A 385 3.58 -21.86 -14.29
N ARG A 386 4.23 -22.93 -14.75
CA ARG A 386 5.41 -22.82 -15.63
C ARG A 386 5.02 -23.05 -17.08
N HIS A 387 5.54 -22.22 -17.97
CA HIS A 387 5.59 -22.56 -19.39
C HIS A 387 6.71 -23.60 -19.57
N GLY A 388 6.41 -24.75 -20.17
CA GLY A 388 7.40 -25.82 -20.40
C GLY A 388 8.66 -25.30 -21.11
N ASP A 389 9.81 -25.78 -20.66
CA ASP A 389 11.13 -25.74 -21.30
C ASP A 389 11.80 -24.40 -21.62
N ARG A 390 11.86 -23.47 -20.66
CA ARG A 390 12.90 -22.44 -20.69
C ARG A 390 13.55 -22.25 -19.32
N THR A 391 14.86 -22.46 -19.24
CA THR A 391 15.69 -22.00 -18.12
C THR A 391 15.41 -20.51 -17.88
N PRO A 392 15.10 -20.08 -16.65
CA PRO A 392 14.93 -18.67 -16.33
C PRO A 392 16.15 -17.87 -16.79
N LYS A 393 15.92 -16.90 -17.67
CA LYS A 393 16.92 -15.99 -18.23
C LYS A 393 16.79 -14.66 -17.50
N GLN A 394 17.83 -14.24 -16.77
CA GLN A 394 17.86 -12.97 -16.03
C GLN A 394 17.98 -11.73 -16.95
N LYS A 395 16.97 -11.45 -17.76
CA LYS A 395 17.08 -10.40 -18.78
C LYS A 395 17.00 -8.98 -18.19
N MET A 396 18.12 -8.28 -18.16
CA MET A 396 18.13 -6.82 -17.99
C MET A 396 17.68 -6.15 -19.30
N LYS A 397 16.77 -5.16 -19.28
CA LYS A 397 16.34 -4.44 -20.49
C LYS A 397 16.63 -2.96 -20.35
N VAL A 398 17.38 -2.42 -21.29
CA VAL A 398 17.93 -1.06 -21.25
C VAL A 398 17.66 -0.37 -22.57
N VAL A 399 17.06 0.82 -22.58
CA VAL A 399 16.80 1.67 -23.78
C VAL A 399 17.94 2.64 -24.09
N VAL A 400 18.85 2.32 -25.01
CA VAL A 400 20.00 3.19 -25.30
C VAL A 400 19.67 4.24 -26.35
N THR A 401 20.12 5.47 -26.14
CA THR A 401 19.99 6.64 -27.03
C THR A 401 21.34 7.25 -27.44
N ASP A 402 22.46 6.69 -26.97
CA ASP A 402 23.81 7.18 -27.30
C ASP A 402 24.22 6.76 -28.72
N GLU A 403 24.73 7.70 -29.51
CA GLU A 403 25.12 7.49 -30.92
C GLU A 403 26.15 6.38 -31.11
N ARG A 404 27.05 6.18 -30.15
CA ARG A 404 28.06 5.11 -30.24
C ARG A 404 27.44 3.72 -30.25
N PHE A 405 26.26 3.56 -29.64
CA PHE A 405 25.51 2.30 -29.70
C PHE A 405 24.78 2.12 -31.04
N PHE A 406 24.39 3.21 -31.72
CA PHE A 406 23.89 3.13 -33.09
C PHE A 406 25.00 2.79 -34.08
N ASP A 407 26.20 3.35 -33.90
CA ASP A 407 27.39 2.97 -34.68
C ASP A 407 27.72 1.49 -34.49
N LEU A 408 27.70 1.00 -33.24
CA LEU A 408 27.91 -0.42 -32.95
C LEU A 408 26.83 -1.30 -33.59
N PHE A 409 25.57 -0.85 -33.58
CA PHE A 409 24.46 -1.55 -34.21
C PHE A 409 24.65 -1.65 -35.73
N ARG A 410 25.05 -0.55 -36.39
CA ARG A 410 25.39 -0.50 -37.82
C ARG A 410 26.59 -1.37 -38.18
N LYS A 411 27.64 -1.34 -37.37
CA LYS A 411 28.87 -2.14 -37.53
C LYS A 411 28.60 -3.65 -37.65
N TYR A 412 27.52 -4.16 -37.04
CA TYR A 412 27.14 -5.58 -37.08
C TYR A 412 25.90 -5.87 -37.97
N ASP A 413 25.62 -5.02 -38.96
CA ASP A 413 24.49 -5.07 -39.90
C ASP A 413 23.11 -5.04 -39.23
N GLY A 414 22.98 -4.34 -38.10
CA GLY A 414 21.73 -4.28 -37.36
C GLY A 414 20.57 -3.68 -38.15
N ASP A 415 20.83 -2.71 -39.04
CA ASP A 415 19.79 -2.04 -39.83
C ASP A 415 19.08 -3.01 -40.79
N THR A 416 19.86 -3.87 -41.46
CA THR A 416 19.34 -4.89 -42.37
C THR A 416 18.69 -6.03 -41.59
N LYS A 417 19.33 -6.51 -40.51
CA LYS A 417 18.86 -7.67 -39.72
C LYS A 417 17.72 -7.33 -38.76
N LYS A 418 17.48 -6.04 -38.50
CA LYS A 418 16.55 -5.50 -37.48
C LYS A 418 16.80 -6.02 -36.05
N GLU A 419 17.89 -6.77 -35.83
CA GLU A 419 18.42 -7.20 -34.54
C GLU A 419 19.89 -7.65 -34.68
N ILE A 420 20.69 -7.46 -33.62
CA ILE A 420 22.01 -8.10 -33.50
C ILE A 420 22.10 -8.87 -32.17
N LYS A 421 22.87 -9.96 -32.17
CA LYS A 421 23.17 -10.78 -31.00
C LYS A 421 24.68 -10.93 -30.88
N MET A 422 25.25 -10.30 -29.86
CA MET A 422 26.67 -10.36 -29.55
C MET A 422 26.89 -11.43 -28.48
N LYS A 423 27.76 -12.38 -28.80
CA LYS A 423 28.11 -13.50 -27.92
C LYS A 423 29.63 -13.64 -27.77
N ARG A 424 30.41 -13.22 -28.77
CA ARG A 424 31.86 -13.39 -28.75
C ARG A 424 32.49 -12.44 -27.73
N PRO A 425 33.56 -12.86 -27.02
CA PRO A 425 34.25 -12.02 -26.03
C PRO A 425 34.60 -10.64 -26.57
N THR A 426 35.14 -10.56 -27.80
CA THR A 426 35.50 -9.30 -28.45
C THR A 426 34.31 -8.35 -28.61
N GLN A 427 33.15 -8.86 -29.03
CA GLN A 427 31.92 -8.07 -29.19
C GLN A 427 31.38 -7.57 -27.85
N LEU A 428 31.43 -8.40 -26.80
CA LEU A 428 30.99 -8.02 -25.46
C LEU A 428 31.93 -6.99 -24.82
N MET A 429 33.23 -7.10 -25.07
CA MET A 429 34.22 -6.12 -24.65
C MET A 429 34.03 -4.76 -25.33
N GLU A 430 33.61 -4.72 -26.60
CA GLU A 430 33.24 -3.47 -27.27
C GLU A 430 32.06 -2.78 -26.58
N VAL A 431 31.02 -3.54 -26.21
CA VAL A 431 29.87 -3.01 -25.44
C VAL A 431 30.30 -2.50 -24.06
N LEU A 432 31.16 -3.24 -23.37
CA LEU A 432 31.68 -2.85 -22.06
C LEU A 432 32.53 -1.58 -22.15
N ALA A 433 33.38 -1.46 -23.17
CA ALA A 433 34.20 -0.27 -23.39
C ALA A 433 33.33 0.97 -23.58
N LEU A 434 32.27 0.88 -24.39
CA LEU A 434 31.31 1.97 -24.56
C LEU A 434 30.59 2.31 -23.25
N ALA A 435 30.12 1.30 -22.51
CA ALA A 435 29.46 1.52 -21.22
C ALA A 435 30.37 2.21 -20.20
N ARG A 436 31.66 1.86 -20.15
CA ARG A 436 32.66 2.52 -19.30
C ARG A 436 32.91 3.97 -19.70
N ALA A 437 33.06 4.23 -21.00
CA ALA A 437 33.27 5.59 -21.50
C ALA A 437 32.07 6.50 -21.14
N ILE A 438 30.85 6.04 -21.41
CA ILE A 438 29.63 6.78 -21.08
C ILE A 438 29.52 6.99 -19.56
N LEU A 439 29.80 5.97 -18.76
CA LEU A 439 29.78 6.09 -17.29
C LEU A 439 30.75 7.17 -16.80
N GLN A 440 31.99 7.17 -17.30
CA GLN A 440 33.01 8.16 -16.93
C GLN A 440 32.59 9.58 -17.33
N GLU A 441 32.03 9.76 -18.53
CA GLU A 441 31.52 11.06 -18.99
C GLU A 441 30.39 11.56 -18.08
N ASN A 442 29.45 10.70 -17.68
CA ASN A 442 28.37 11.08 -16.76
C ASN A 442 28.89 11.39 -15.35
N GLN A 443 29.89 10.64 -14.86
CA GLN A 443 30.54 10.94 -13.57
C GLN A 443 31.24 12.29 -13.59
N LYS A 444 31.94 12.62 -14.68
CA LYS A 444 32.56 13.92 -14.87
C LYS A 444 31.51 15.03 -14.90
N ARG A 445 30.46 14.87 -15.72
CA ARG A 445 29.36 15.83 -15.82
C ARG A 445 28.66 16.07 -14.48
N ARG A 446 28.44 15.00 -13.69
CA ARG A 446 27.88 15.12 -12.34
C ARG A 446 28.76 15.99 -11.44
N ASN A 447 30.07 15.75 -11.44
CA ASN A 447 31.00 16.55 -10.64
C ASN A 447 31.01 18.03 -11.10
N ASP A 448 30.99 18.29 -12.41
CA ASP A 448 30.91 19.65 -12.96
C ASP A 448 29.59 20.35 -12.57
N LEU A 449 28.47 19.62 -12.49
CA LEU A 449 27.17 20.13 -12.04
C LEU A 449 27.15 20.41 -10.54
N LEU A 450 27.81 19.57 -9.72
CA LEU A 450 27.95 19.81 -8.28
C LEU A 450 28.75 21.09 -8.00
N VAL A 451 29.85 21.32 -8.72
CA VAL A 451 30.65 22.56 -8.60
C VAL A 451 29.81 23.78 -9.01
N GLN A 452 28.97 23.68 -10.04
CA GLN A 452 28.07 24.76 -10.46
C GLN A 452 26.95 25.03 -9.43
N LEU A 453 26.45 24.00 -8.77
CA LEU A 453 25.46 24.14 -7.70
C LEU A 453 26.05 24.82 -6.47
N GLU A 454 27.24 24.40 -6.03
CA GLU A 454 27.98 25.05 -4.93
C GLU A 454 28.22 26.53 -5.22
N ALA A 455 28.65 26.87 -6.44
CA ALA A 455 28.84 28.26 -6.87
C ALA A 455 27.54 29.09 -6.93
N CYS A 456 26.37 28.45 -7.06
CA CYS A 456 25.07 29.13 -7.01
C CYS A 456 24.59 29.38 -5.58
N GLU A 457 25.02 28.57 -4.60
CA GLU A 457 24.65 28.71 -3.19
C GLU A 457 25.39 29.88 -2.50
N ASP A 458 26.61 30.21 -2.94
CA ASP A 458 27.43 31.30 -2.39
C ASP A 458 27.03 32.71 -2.83
N ALA A 459 26.14 32.86 -3.83
CA ALA A 459 25.70 34.16 -4.35
C ALA A 459 24.32 34.57 -3.79
N HIS A 460 24.23 35.74 -3.14
CA HIS A 460 22.98 36.25 -2.52
C HIS A 460 21.73 36.17 -3.44
N GLN A 461 20.66 35.59 -2.87
CA GLN A 461 19.43 35.10 -3.52
C GLN A 461 18.65 36.14 -4.36
N ASN A 462 18.55 35.90 -5.67
CA ASN A 462 17.61 36.56 -6.59
C ASN A 462 16.67 35.54 -7.30
N ARG A 463 15.42 35.93 -7.64
CA ARG A 463 14.42 35.04 -8.27
C ARG A 463 14.86 34.36 -9.58
N ARG A 464 15.80 34.95 -10.34
CA ARG A 464 16.34 34.35 -11.58
C ARG A 464 17.29 33.17 -11.31
N GLN A 465 17.95 33.12 -10.15
CA GLN A 465 18.84 32.02 -9.77
C GLN A 465 18.08 30.76 -9.35
N SER A 466 16.88 30.91 -8.75
CA SER A 466 16.05 29.75 -8.35
C SER A 466 15.64 28.85 -9.53
N ALA A 467 15.35 29.43 -10.70
CA ALA A 467 15.04 28.66 -11.90
C ALA A 467 16.28 27.99 -12.52
N HIS A 468 17.46 28.63 -12.42
CA HIS A 468 18.72 28.06 -12.88
C HIS A 468 19.17 26.91 -11.97
N GLN A 469 19.07 27.09 -10.65
CA GLN A 469 19.33 26.05 -9.66
C GLN A 469 18.42 24.84 -9.85
N ALA A 470 17.10 25.05 -9.99
CA ALA A 470 16.16 23.95 -10.25
C ALA A 470 16.49 23.18 -11.55
N ARG A 471 17.03 23.88 -12.56
CA ARG A 471 17.50 23.23 -13.79
C ARG A 471 18.77 22.42 -13.55
N LEU A 472 19.75 22.96 -12.83
CA LEU A 472 20.98 22.24 -12.47
C LEU A 472 20.67 20.99 -11.63
N GLU A 473 19.77 21.10 -10.66
CA GLU A 473 19.28 19.97 -9.85
C GLU A 473 18.61 18.89 -10.72
N HIS A 474 17.79 19.29 -11.70
CA HIS A 474 17.17 18.35 -12.64
C HIS A 474 18.20 17.68 -13.55
N GLU A 475 19.18 18.42 -14.07
CA GLU A 475 20.27 17.86 -14.87
C GLU A 475 21.16 16.91 -14.06
N LEU A 476 21.37 17.21 -12.77
CA LEU A 476 22.09 16.35 -11.83
C LEU A 476 21.33 15.04 -11.59
N GLU A 477 20.02 15.11 -11.36
CA GLU A 477 19.15 13.93 -11.20
C GLU A 477 19.21 13.03 -12.46
N GLN A 478 19.14 13.62 -13.65
CA GLN A 478 19.29 12.88 -14.91
C GLN A 478 20.67 12.21 -15.02
N CYS A 479 21.74 12.90 -14.59
CA CYS A 479 23.09 12.34 -14.57
C CYS A 479 23.23 11.19 -13.58
N ASP A 480 22.68 11.31 -12.38
CA ASP A 480 22.74 10.25 -11.36
C ASP A 480 21.99 8.99 -11.79
N GLU A 481 20.81 9.13 -12.40
CA GLU A 481 20.08 8.00 -12.96
C GLU A 481 20.83 7.35 -14.13
N ALA A 482 21.50 8.15 -14.98
CA ALA A 482 22.37 7.64 -16.02
C ALA A 482 23.58 6.88 -15.44
N ILE A 483 24.21 7.39 -14.38
CA ILE A 483 25.34 6.74 -13.69
C ILE A 483 24.91 5.39 -13.14
N LYS A 484 23.83 5.32 -12.34
CA LYS A 484 23.33 4.06 -11.77
C LYS A 484 23.10 3.01 -12.85
N ARG A 485 22.48 3.44 -13.95
CA ARG A 485 22.15 2.60 -15.09
C ARG A 485 23.40 2.07 -15.81
N TRP A 486 24.36 2.93 -16.12
CA TRP A 486 25.59 2.52 -16.82
C TRP A 486 26.53 1.74 -15.91
N ASP A 487 26.55 2.03 -14.62
CA ASP A 487 27.27 1.27 -13.59
C ASP A 487 26.72 -0.16 -13.47
N GLN A 488 25.39 -0.31 -13.51
CA GLN A 488 24.74 -1.62 -13.56
C GLN A 488 25.11 -2.40 -14.84
N ILE A 489 25.08 -1.74 -16.00
CA ILE A 489 25.48 -2.35 -17.29
C ILE A 489 26.96 -2.79 -17.25
N ARG A 490 27.84 -1.91 -16.77
CA ARG A 490 29.27 -2.19 -16.58
C ARG A 490 29.46 -3.40 -15.69
N THR A 491 28.82 -3.41 -14.51
CA THR A 491 28.95 -4.49 -13.51
C THR A 491 28.53 -5.84 -14.08
N VAL A 492 27.39 -5.91 -14.77
CA VAL A 492 26.91 -7.15 -15.42
C VAL A 492 27.89 -7.63 -16.50
N LEU A 493 28.46 -6.71 -17.27
CA LEU A 493 29.45 -7.03 -18.30
C LEU A 493 30.84 -7.34 -17.72
N GLU A 494 31.20 -6.86 -16.53
CA GLU A 494 32.47 -7.11 -15.84
C GLU A 494 32.51 -8.42 -15.05
N MET A 495 31.34 -8.92 -14.62
CA MET A 495 31.21 -10.29 -14.09
C MET A 495 31.68 -11.36 -15.10
N TYR A 496 31.93 -10.97 -16.35
CA TYR A 496 32.58 -11.73 -17.43
C TYR A 496 34.09 -11.98 -17.22
N LYS A 497 34.56 -12.42 -16.05
CA LYS A 497 35.89 -13.09 -15.99
C LYS A 497 35.72 -14.54 -16.47
N ILE A 498 35.72 -14.75 -17.79
CA ILE A 498 35.64 -16.08 -18.43
C ILE A 498 37.03 -16.74 -18.56
N PRO A 499 37.22 -17.99 -18.09
CA PRO A 499 38.33 -18.86 -18.50
C PRO A 499 38.18 -19.27 -19.98
N PRO A 500 39.27 -19.45 -20.76
CA PRO A 500 39.23 -19.52 -22.23
C PRO A 500 38.48 -20.73 -22.84
N SER A 501 37.97 -21.66 -22.03
CA SER A 501 37.62 -23.02 -22.48
C SER A 501 36.12 -23.31 -22.64
N TYR A 502 35.21 -22.40 -22.26
CA TYR A 502 33.77 -22.61 -22.45
C TYR A 502 33.10 -21.37 -23.06
N GLY A 503 32.27 -21.57 -24.09
CA GLY A 503 31.52 -20.50 -24.74
C GLY A 503 30.74 -19.61 -23.76
N SER A 504 30.48 -18.36 -24.13
CA SER A 504 29.90 -17.35 -23.24
C SER A 504 28.47 -17.69 -22.78
N LEU A 505 28.23 -17.57 -21.47
CA LEU A 505 26.90 -17.63 -20.86
C LEU A 505 26.06 -16.35 -21.07
N TYR A 506 26.66 -15.30 -21.65
CA TYR A 506 26.07 -13.98 -21.79
C TYR A 506 25.80 -13.62 -23.25
N VAL A 507 24.63 -13.03 -23.50
CA VAL A 507 24.24 -12.54 -24.82
C VAL A 507 23.77 -11.10 -24.72
N VAL A 508 24.45 -10.19 -25.42
CA VAL A 508 23.92 -8.84 -25.63
C VAL A 508 23.11 -8.86 -26.92
N LYS A 509 21.79 -8.76 -26.77
CA LYS A 509 20.89 -8.56 -27.90
C LYS A 509 20.58 -7.08 -28.02
N MET A 510 20.59 -6.55 -29.23
CA MET A 510 20.17 -5.18 -29.54
C MET A 510 19.11 -5.19 -30.64
N ARG A 511 18.09 -4.35 -30.50
CA ARG A 511 17.00 -4.23 -31.49
C ARG A 511 16.35 -2.85 -31.42
N PRO A 512 15.77 -2.36 -32.52
CA PRO A 512 14.90 -1.19 -32.54
C PRO A 512 13.65 -1.32 -31.66
N ASN A 513 13.29 -0.26 -30.92
CA ASN A 513 12.00 -0.15 -30.24
C ASN A 513 10.89 0.29 -31.21
N ARG A 514 9.78 -0.45 -31.27
CA ARG A 514 8.66 -0.22 -32.21
C ARG A 514 7.41 0.41 -31.57
N PHE A 515 7.42 0.69 -30.26
CA PHE A 515 6.25 1.18 -29.50
C PHE A 515 6.17 2.71 -29.36
N LEU A 516 7.12 3.46 -29.92
CA LEU A 516 7.16 4.92 -29.89
C LEU A 516 7.11 5.41 -31.35
N GLY A 517 6.15 6.28 -31.67
CA GLY A 517 5.71 6.62 -33.04
C GLY A 517 6.75 7.28 -33.98
N PRO A 518 6.33 7.71 -35.18
CA PRO A 518 7.22 7.97 -36.33
C PRO A 518 8.14 9.20 -36.25
N ALA A 519 8.06 10.02 -35.20
CA ALA A 519 8.66 11.35 -35.17
C ALA A 519 10.10 11.43 -34.63
N LEU A 520 10.76 10.30 -34.33
CA LEU A 520 12.18 10.26 -33.94
C LEU A 520 12.85 9.02 -34.56
N LYS A 521 13.84 9.19 -35.44
CA LYS A 521 14.83 8.14 -35.76
C LYS A 521 16.17 8.52 -35.11
N PRO A 522 16.99 7.56 -34.61
CA PRO A 522 16.84 6.11 -34.61
C PRO A 522 16.45 5.55 -33.22
N THR A 523 15.34 4.80 -33.19
CA THR A 523 15.25 3.48 -32.55
C THR A 523 15.97 3.25 -31.21
N ASN A 524 15.39 3.72 -30.11
CA ASN A 524 15.64 3.22 -28.74
C ASN A 524 16.08 1.74 -28.69
N LEU A 525 17.37 1.49 -28.43
CA LEU A 525 17.94 0.14 -28.50
C LEU A 525 17.62 -0.62 -27.21
N VAL A 526 16.92 -1.76 -27.26
CA VAL A 526 16.76 -2.64 -26.08
C VAL A 526 17.98 -3.54 -25.94
N ALA A 527 18.84 -3.28 -24.96
CA ALA A 527 20.00 -4.11 -24.62
C ALA A 527 19.80 -4.92 -23.33
N LEU A 528 20.48 -6.08 -23.35
CA LEU A 528 20.59 -7.17 -22.39
C LEU A 528 19.49 -8.26 -22.39
N GLY A 529 19.99 -9.48 -22.32
CA GLY A 529 19.25 -10.68 -22.02
C GLY A 529 20.25 -11.64 -21.43
N VAL A 530 20.41 -11.63 -20.10
CA VAL A 530 21.00 -12.78 -19.40
C VAL A 530 20.00 -13.93 -19.54
#